data_AF-A0A5B0RMZ5-F1
#
_entry.id   AF-A0A5B0RMZ5-F1
#
_cell.length_a   1.000
_cell.length_b   1.000
_cell.length_c   1.000
_cell.angle_alpha   90.00
_cell.angle_beta   90.00
_cell.angle_gamma   90.00
#
_symmetry.space_group_name_H-M   'P 1'
#
loop_
_entity.id
_entity.type
_entity.pdbx_description
1 polymer ?
#
loop_
_entity_poly.entity_id
_entity_poly.type
_entity_poly.pdbx_seq_one_letter_code
_entity_poly.pdbx_strand_id
1 'polypeptide(L)'
;MINYLEYLKYFHHPDYARFVRYPNALKILDLLNSSEQFRTMIETQEHAQLLTDKFIQNWISLSGRLNKIGPTVVKEETPGGATVEVNGLGPKVQTQAESLNGNSP
;
A
#
# COMPACT_ATOMS: atom_id res chain seq x y z
N MET A 1 -18.29 6.13 29.99
CA MET A 1 -17.88 4.99 29.13
C MET A 1 -16.35 4.89 28.92
N ILE A 2 -15.56 5.94 29.23
CA ILE A 2 -14.10 5.99 29.03
C ILE A 2 -13.35 4.96 29.90
N ASN A 3 -13.84 4.68 31.11
CA ASN A 3 -13.19 3.74 32.04
C ASN A 3 -13.02 2.32 31.47
N TYR A 4 -13.89 1.89 30.54
CA TYR A 4 -13.75 0.58 29.90
C TYR A 4 -12.66 0.59 28.80
N LEU A 5 -12.48 1.70 28.10
CA LEU A 5 -11.41 1.85 27.11
C LEU A 5 -10.03 1.85 27.76
N GLU A 6 -9.94 2.37 28.98
CA GLU A 6 -8.73 2.31 29.79
C GLU A 6 -8.41 0.88 30.22
N TYR A 7 -9.42 0.12 30.68
CA TYR A 7 -9.26 -1.29 31.00
C TYR A 7 -8.70 -2.06 29.80
N LEU A 8 -9.24 -1.86 28.60
CA LEU A 8 -8.82 -2.55 27.37
C LEU A 8 -7.35 -2.36 26.98
N LYS A 9 -6.64 -1.37 27.55
CA LYS A 9 -5.19 -1.22 27.32
C LYS A 9 -4.39 -2.43 27.79
N TYR A 10 -4.95 -3.30 28.64
CA TYR A 10 -4.31 -4.56 29.04
C TYR A 10 -3.91 -5.44 27.84
N PHE A 11 -4.66 -5.36 26.73
CA PHE A 11 -4.35 -6.09 25.50
C PHE A 11 -3.05 -5.67 24.82
N HIS A 12 -2.45 -4.53 25.20
CA HIS A 12 -1.13 -4.13 24.72
C HIS A 12 0.00 -4.92 25.40
N HIS A 13 -0.25 -5.54 26.55
CA HIS A 13 0.76 -6.39 27.18
C HIS A 13 1.06 -7.60 26.28
N PRO A 14 2.33 -7.98 26.07
CA PRO A 14 2.71 -9.06 25.17
C PRO A 14 2.00 -10.40 25.47
N ASP A 15 1.73 -10.68 26.75
CA ASP A 15 1.03 -11.89 27.20
C ASP A 15 -0.39 -12.01 26.64
N TYR A 16 -1.05 -10.87 26.44
CA TYR A 16 -2.43 -10.80 25.93
C TYR A 16 -2.47 -10.45 24.44
N ALA A 17 -1.50 -9.68 23.94
CA ALA A 17 -1.41 -9.27 22.54
C ALA A 17 -1.35 -10.46 21.59
N ARG A 18 -0.77 -11.60 22.01
CA ARG A 18 -0.72 -12.84 21.22
C ARG A 18 -2.09 -13.40 20.84
N PHE A 19 -3.13 -13.08 21.59
CA PHE A 19 -4.49 -13.54 21.34
C PHE A 19 -5.26 -12.59 20.42
N VAL A 20 -4.72 -11.40 20.12
CA VAL A 20 -5.36 -10.41 19.27
C VAL A 20 -5.08 -10.74 17.81
N ARG A 21 -6.10 -11.24 17.11
CA ARG A 21 -5.99 -11.61 15.70
C ARG A 21 -5.86 -10.41 14.75
N TYR A 22 -6.40 -9.26 15.15
CA TYR A 22 -6.47 -8.06 14.32
C TYR A 22 -5.59 -6.94 14.88
N PRO A 23 -4.37 -6.75 14.36
CA PRO A 23 -3.45 -5.73 14.89
C PRO A 23 -3.98 -4.30 14.73
N ASN A 24 -4.79 -4.05 13.69
CA ASN A 24 -5.43 -2.75 13.47
C ASN A 24 -6.37 -2.34 14.62
N ALA A 25 -6.96 -3.31 15.33
CA ALA A 25 -7.87 -3.03 16.44
C ALA A 25 -7.17 -2.31 17.60
N LEU A 26 -5.94 -2.68 17.92
CA LEU A 26 -5.14 -2.01 18.95
C LEU A 26 -4.80 -0.58 18.54
N LYS A 27 -4.48 -0.36 17.26
CA LYS A 27 -4.21 0.99 16.78
C LYS A 27 -5.45 1.89 16.86
N ILE A 28 -6.63 1.35 16.54
CA ILE A 28 -7.89 2.08 16.68
C ILE A 28 -8.19 2.37 18.16
N LEU A 29 -7.90 1.42 19.05
CA LEU A 29 -8.03 1.62 20.50
C LEU A 29 -7.18 2.80 20.99
N ASP A 30 -5.95 2.95 20.50
CA ASP A 30 -5.09 4.09 20.83
C ASP A 30 -5.70 5.42 20.35
N LEU A 31 -6.23 5.45 19.12
CA LEU A 31 -6.82 6.64 18.53
C LEU A 31 -8.09 7.06 19.28
N LEU A 32 -8.91 6.10 19.70
CA LEU A 32 -10.09 6.34 20.53
C LEU A 32 -9.74 6.85 21.93
N ASN A 33 -8.61 6.44 22.51
CA ASN A 33 -8.19 6.88 23.83
C ASN A 33 -7.49 8.26 23.81
N SER A 34 -6.72 8.56 22.77
CA SER A 34 -5.83 9.73 22.72
C SER A 34 -6.49 10.98 22.13
N SER A 35 -7.52 10.82 21.29
CA SER A 35 -8.16 11.92 20.56
C SER A 35 -9.67 11.91 20.75
N GLU A 36 -10.19 13.00 21.30
CA GLU A 36 -11.64 13.24 21.35
C GLU A 36 -12.20 13.53 19.95
N GLN A 37 -11.43 14.26 19.12
CA GLN A 37 -11.82 14.60 17.75
C GLN A 37 -12.05 13.34 16.89
N PHE A 38 -11.25 12.30 17.11
CA PHE A 38 -11.41 11.04 16.39
C PHE A 38 -12.75 10.35 16.71
N ARG A 39 -13.26 10.50 17.94
CA ARG A 39 -14.55 9.92 18.35
C ARG A 39 -15.72 10.61 17.65
N THR A 40 -15.67 11.93 17.54
CA THR A 40 -16.68 12.69 16.79
C THR A 40 -16.58 12.43 15.30
N MET A 41 -15.37 12.31 14.76
CA MET A 41 -15.16 12.05 13.33
C MET A 41 -15.73 10.69 12.91
N ILE A 42 -15.51 9.64 13.69
CA ILE A 42 -15.95 8.27 13.36
C ILE A 42 -17.46 8.04 13.54
N GLU A 43 -18.17 8.97 14.19
CA GLU A 43 -19.63 8.96 14.25
C GLU A 43 -20.26 9.11 12.86
N THR A 44 -19.57 9.80 11.95
CA THR A 44 -20.02 9.97 10.56
C THR A 44 -19.63 8.76 9.71
N GLN A 45 -20.60 8.22 8.96
CA GLN A 45 -20.41 7.05 8.08
C GLN A 45 -19.31 7.25 7.03
N GLU A 46 -19.19 8.45 6.46
CA GLU A 46 -18.20 8.76 5.43
C GLU A 46 -16.76 8.60 5.94
N HIS A 47 -16.50 9.05 7.18
CA HIS A 47 -15.19 8.92 7.79
C HIS A 47 -14.86 7.47 8.17
N ALA A 48 -15.85 6.68 8.57
CA ALA A 48 -15.68 5.25 8.81
C ALA A 48 -15.33 4.48 7.52
N GLN A 49 -15.94 4.86 6.39
CA GLN A 49 -15.61 4.34 5.07
C GLN A 49 -14.20 4.73 4.64
N LEU A 50 -13.83 6.00 4.76
CA LEU A 50 -12.46 6.47 4.46
C LEU A 50 -11.39 5.75 5.28
N LEU A 51 -11.66 5.45 6.55
CA LEU A 51 -10.76 4.67 7.40
C LEU A 51 -10.58 3.24 6.86
N THR A 52 -11.69 2.62 6.44
CA THR A 52 -11.69 1.28 5.85
C THR A 52 -10.92 1.25 4.53
N ASP A 53 -11.14 2.24 3.67
CA ASP A 53 -10.43 2.38 2.40
C ASP A 53 -8.92 2.50 2.61
N LYS A 54 -8.49 3.26 3.63
CA LYS A 54 -7.07 3.35 3.99
C LYS A 54 -6.47 2.01 4.41
N PHE A 55 -7.22 1.19 5.16
CA PHE A 55 -6.76 -0.15 5.50
C PHE A 55 -6.60 -1.04 4.28
N ILE A 56 -7.56 -0.99 3.35
CA ILE A 56 -7.53 -1.75 2.10
C ILE A 56 -6.37 -1.27 1.21
N GLN A 57 -6.17 0.03 1.05
CA GLN A 57 -5.05 0.59 0.29
C GLN A 57 -3.70 0.17 0.85
N ASN A 58 -3.53 0.22 2.18
CA ASN A 58 -2.32 -0.25 2.83
C ASN A 58 -2.09 -1.75 2.60
N TRP A 59 -3.15 -2.56 2.67
CA TRP A 59 -3.10 -3.99 2.38
C TRP A 59 -2.65 -4.26 0.94
N ILE A 60 -3.27 -3.59 -0.04
CA ILE A 60 -2.92 -3.71 -1.47
C ILE A 60 -1.46 -3.30 -1.69
N SER A 61 -1.02 -2.18 -1.10
CA SER A 61 0.36 -1.72 -1.20
C SER A 61 1.36 -2.69 -0.57
N LEU A 62 1.03 -3.27 0.59
CA LEU A 62 1.87 -4.28 1.24
C LEU A 62 1.96 -5.57 0.40
N SER A 63 0.83 -6.05 -0.13
CA SER A 63 0.79 -7.23 -1.00
C SER A 63 1.52 -7.00 -2.33
N GLY A 64 1.37 -5.81 -2.93
CA GLY A 64 2.07 -5.43 -4.16
C GLY A 64 3.57 -5.27 -3.99
N ARG A 65 4.04 -4.84 -2.80
CA ARG A 65 5.46 -4.82 -2.45
C ARG A 65 6.04 -6.23 -2.28
N LEU A 66 5.28 -7.16 -1.72
CA LEU A 66 5.70 -8.57 -1.60
C LEU A 66 5.85 -9.24 -2.97
N ASN A 67 4.96 -8.92 -3.92
CA ASN A 67 5.00 -9.46 -5.29
C ASN A 67 6.08 -8.83 -6.18
N LYS A 68 6.73 -7.74 -5.74
CA LYS A 68 7.76 -7.00 -6.48
C LYS A 68 9.20 -7.39 -6.11
N ILE A 69 9.40 -8.42 -5.28
CA ILE A 69 10.72 -8.96 -4.91
C ILE A 69 11.22 -9.88 -6.05
N GLY A 70 11.37 -9.30 -7.24
CA GLY A 70 12.45 -9.64 -8.17
C GLY A 70 13.54 -8.58 -8.02
N PRO A 71 14.78 -8.81 -8.48
CA PRO A 71 15.90 -7.88 -8.25
C PRO A 71 15.51 -6.50 -8.77
N THR A 72 15.38 -5.54 -7.85
CA THR A 72 15.03 -4.16 -8.16
C THR A 72 16.28 -3.48 -8.72
N VAL A 73 16.32 -3.29 -10.04
CA VAL A 73 17.14 -2.24 -10.63
C VAL A 73 16.57 -0.93 -10.07
N VAL A 74 17.34 -0.31 -9.18
CA VAL A 74 17.08 1.02 -8.65
C VAL A 74 17.16 2.00 -9.83
N LYS A 75 16.00 2.46 -10.31
CA LYS A 75 15.94 3.71 -11.09
C LYS A 75 15.87 4.86 -10.09
N GLU A 76 17.04 5.42 -9.80
CA GLU A 76 17.16 6.77 -9.24
C GLU A 76 16.68 7.76 -10.30
N GLU A 77 15.59 8.46 -10.03
CA GLU A 77 15.15 9.60 -10.84
C GLU A 77 15.54 10.89 -10.12
N THR A 78 16.78 11.32 -10.35
CA THR A 78 17.27 12.68 -10.07
C THR A 78 16.76 13.61 -11.17
N PRO A 79 16.17 14.78 -10.85
CA PRO A 79 15.68 15.69 -11.87
C PRO A 79 16.88 16.38 -12.53
N GLY A 80 17.11 16.06 -13.81
CA GLY A 80 17.89 16.89 -14.72
C GLY A 80 19.21 16.29 -15.21
N GLY A 81 19.23 15.94 -16.50
CA GLY A 81 20.39 16.14 -17.37
C GLY A 81 21.35 14.97 -17.60
N ALA A 82 21.36 14.48 -18.85
CA ALA A 82 22.45 13.81 -19.59
C ALA A 82 22.75 12.30 -19.38
N THR A 83 22.33 11.53 -20.42
CA THR A 83 22.94 10.36 -21.12
C THR A 83 23.83 9.36 -20.38
N VAL A 84 23.57 8.05 -20.56
CA VAL A 84 24.49 7.06 -21.18
C VAL A 84 23.71 5.76 -21.47
N GLU A 85 23.75 5.31 -22.74
CA GLU A 85 23.34 3.97 -23.17
C GLU A 85 24.31 2.90 -22.68
N VAL A 86 23.78 1.78 -22.17
CA VAL A 86 24.57 0.55 -22.02
C VAL A 86 23.76 -0.61 -22.57
N ASN A 87 24.16 -1.08 -23.75
CA ASN A 87 23.59 -2.23 -24.45
C ASN A 87 24.04 -3.54 -23.80
N GLY A 88 23.09 -4.45 -23.52
CA GLY A 88 23.34 -5.78 -22.98
C GLY A 88 22.37 -6.85 -23.54
N LEU A 89 22.68 -7.33 -24.75
CA LEU A 89 22.58 -8.72 -25.23
C LEU A 89 21.26 -9.53 -25.05
N GLY A 90 20.29 -9.29 -25.97
CA GLY A 90 19.54 -10.28 -26.79
C GLY A 90 18.56 -11.31 -26.18
N PRO A 91 17.75 -12.03 -27.00
CA PRO A 91 17.51 -11.89 -28.44
C PRO A 91 16.08 -11.41 -28.79
N LYS A 92 16.00 -10.65 -29.89
CA LYS A 92 14.78 -10.15 -30.53
C LYS A 92 14.26 -11.24 -31.49
N VAL A 93 13.02 -11.69 -31.35
CA VAL A 93 12.28 -12.37 -32.43
C VAL A 93 11.05 -11.52 -32.72
N GLN A 94 11.19 -10.62 -33.70
CA GLN A 94 10.07 -9.95 -34.35
C GLN A 94 9.96 -10.55 -35.75
N THR A 95 9.03 -11.50 -35.92
CA THR A 95 8.59 -11.94 -37.24
C THR A 95 7.60 -10.90 -37.74
N GLN A 96 8.07 -10.04 -38.65
CA GLN A 96 7.25 -9.15 -39.48
C GLN A 96 6.47 -10.02 -40.47
N ALA A 97 5.14 -9.94 -40.46
CA ALA A 97 4.32 -10.36 -41.60
C ALA A 97 3.98 -9.10 -42.39
N GLU A 98 4.48 -9.05 -43.62
CA GLU A 98 4.30 -8.00 -44.62
C GLU A 98 2.81 -7.71 -44.89
N SER A 99 2.39 -6.46 -44.69
CA SER A 99 1.22 -5.92 -45.38
C SER A 99 1.69 -5.27 -46.68
N LEU A 100 1.42 -5.94 -47.80
CA LEU A 100 1.70 -5.46 -49.15
C LEU A 100 0.95 -4.15 -49.43
N ASN A 101 1.73 -3.16 -49.83
CA ASN A 101 1.33 -1.81 -50.23
C ASN A 101 0.58 -1.84 -51.57
N GLY A 102 -0.66 -1.33 -51.59
CA GLY A 102 -1.39 -1.03 -52.81
C GLY A 102 -0.89 0.26 -53.45
N ASN A 103 -0.11 0.11 -54.52
CA ASN A 103 0.11 1.13 -55.56
C ASN A 103 -1.24 1.34 -56.30
N SER A 104 -1.67 2.47 -56.86
CA SER A 104 -1.01 3.64 -57.46
C SER A 104 -2.18 4.57 -57.97
N PRO A 105 -1.90 5.46 -58.94
CA PRO A 105 -1.93 6.94 -58.88
C PRO A 105 -3.31 7.63 -58.87
#